data_AF-A0A918YLC5-F1
#
_entry.id   AF-A0A918YLC5-F1
#
_cell.length_a   1.000
_cell.length_b   1.000
_cell.length_c   1.000
_cell.angle_alpha   90.00
_cell.angle_beta   90.00
_cell.angle_gamma   90.00
#
_symmetry.space_group_name_H-M   'P 1'
#
loop_
_entity.id
_entity.type
_entity.pdbx_description
1 polymer ?
#
loop_
_entity_poly.entity_id
_entity_poly.type
_entity_poly.pdbx_seq_one_letter_code
_entity_poly.pdbx_strand_id
1 'polypeptide(L)'
;MPEGDTVWQAARRLHEALAGKALTRSDFRVPRYATVDLTGRTVLGTLPRGKHLLTRFEGGLTLHTHLRMEGAWKVYGTGERWRGGPAHQIRAVLSAADRTAVGYRLQVLELLRTSEEERVVGHLGPDLLGPDWDPERALANILADPARPLGEALLDQRNLAGIGNIYKSELCFLLGVTPWLPAGALPVDRAQKLPALAHRLLEANRDRPVRQTTGLHRHDLFVYGRAPRPCLRCHTPVRAADQGDGSRERPTYWCPTCQTGPAPAPGSPQHRRDRRRTA
;
A
#
# COMPACT_ATOMS: atom_id res chain seq x y z
N MET A 1 1.82 0.51 7.67
CA MET A 1 0.76 0.07 6.75
C MET A 1 1.37 0.05 5.36
N PRO A 2 1.48 -1.12 4.72
CA PRO A 2 1.92 -1.22 3.32
C PRO A 2 0.97 -0.52 2.35
N GLU A 3 1.52 0.40 1.55
CA GLU A 3 0.87 1.06 0.41
C GLU A 3 1.84 0.95 -0.79
N GLY A 4 1.54 1.58 -1.94
CA GLY A 4 2.31 1.40 -3.17
C GLY A 4 3.81 1.66 -3.02
N ASP A 5 4.20 2.72 -2.31
CA ASP A 5 5.59 3.05 -1.97
C ASP A 5 6.32 1.93 -1.21
N THR A 6 5.67 1.34 -0.19
CA THR A 6 6.26 0.27 0.63
C THR A 6 6.35 -1.04 -0.15
N VAL A 7 5.36 -1.31 -1.00
CA VAL A 7 5.36 -2.48 -1.88
C VAL A 7 6.46 -2.35 -2.93
N TRP A 8 6.66 -1.15 -3.48
CA TRP A 8 7.77 -0.85 -4.38
C TRP A 8 9.13 -1.11 -3.72
N GLN A 9 9.33 -0.66 -2.47
CA GLN A 9 10.57 -0.93 -1.72
C GLN A 9 10.80 -2.43 -1.50
N ALA A 10 9.73 -3.17 -1.17
CA ALA A 10 9.81 -4.61 -0.98
C ALA A 10 10.15 -5.31 -2.30
N ALA A 11 9.54 -4.89 -3.42
CA ALA A 11 9.84 -5.43 -4.74
C ALA A 11 11.30 -5.20 -5.12
N ARG A 12 11.80 -3.97 -4.98
CA ARG A 12 13.20 -3.64 -5.28
C ARG A 12 14.17 -4.48 -4.46
N ARG A 13 13.95 -4.58 -3.14
CA ARG A 13 14.82 -5.37 -2.25
C ARG A 13 14.81 -6.86 -2.61
N LEU A 14 13.65 -7.41 -2.97
CA LEU A 14 13.55 -8.80 -3.43
C LEU A 14 14.24 -9.01 -4.78
N HIS A 15 14.03 -8.08 -5.70
CA HIS A 15 14.66 -8.10 -7.01
C HIS A 15 16.18 -8.07 -6.89
N GLU A 16 16.74 -7.09 -6.17
CA GLU A 16 18.20 -6.98 -5.91
C GLU A 16 18.77 -8.24 -5.26
N ALA A 17 18.00 -8.88 -4.38
CA ALA A 17 18.46 -10.07 -3.66
C ALA A 17 18.45 -11.33 -4.52
N LEU A 18 17.44 -11.52 -5.36
CA LEU A 18 17.12 -12.82 -5.97
C LEU A 18 17.19 -12.84 -7.50
N ALA A 19 16.95 -11.72 -8.19
CA ALA A 19 16.82 -11.72 -9.65
C ALA A 19 18.12 -12.22 -10.33
N GLY A 20 17.95 -13.02 -11.39
CA GLY A 20 19.03 -13.67 -12.12
C GLY A 20 19.66 -14.88 -11.41
N LYS A 21 19.21 -15.24 -10.20
CA LYS A 21 19.79 -16.34 -9.41
C LYS A 21 18.86 -17.55 -9.39
N ALA A 22 19.44 -18.74 -9.48
CA ALA A 22 18.73 -19.99 -9.22
C ALA A 22 18.41 -20.14 -7.72
N LEU A 23 17.20 -20.58 -7.40
CA LEU A 23 16.85 -20.91 -6.04
C LEU A 23 17.59 -22.16 -5.58
N THR A 24 18.27 -22.08 -4.44
CA THR A 24 18.85 -23.23 -3.73
C THR A 24 17.87 -23.86 -2.77
N ARG A 25 16.82 -23.12 -2.38
CA ARG A 25 15.73 -23.60 -1.55
C ARG A 25 14.46 -22.79 -1.78
N SER A 26 13.33 -23.47 -1.79
CA SER A 26 12.01 -22.86 -1.63
C SER A 26 11.22 -23.58 -0.53
N ASP A 27 10.42 -22.85 0.24
CA ASP A 27 9.59 -23.41 1.32
C ASP A 27 8.34 -22.54 1.49
N PHE A 28 7.18 -23.08 1.12
CA PHE A 28 5.89 -22.42 1.23
C PHE A 28 5.10 -23.01 2.40
N ARG A 29 4.89 -22.20 3.44
CA ARG A 29 4.23 -22.60 4.68
C ARG A 29 2.75 -22.24 4.66
N VAL A 30 2.10 -22.62 3.58
CA VAL A 30 0.64 -22.55 3.39
C VAL A 30 0.18 -23.89 2.82
N PRO A 31 -0.88 -24.51 3.37
CA PRO A 31 -1.24 -25.90 3.03
C PRO A 31 -1.34 -26.18 1.53
N ARG A 32 -1.91 -25.24 0.77
CA ARG A 32 -2.11 -25.39 -0.69
C ARG A 32 -0.80 -25.56 -1.48
N TYR A 33 0.32 -25.03 -1.00
CA TYR A 33 1.60 -25.05 -1.72
C TYR A 33 2.71 -25.75 -0.94
N ALA A 34 2.37 -26.50 0.12
CA ALA A 34 3.34 -27.08 1.05
C ALA A 34 4.33 -28.05 0.39
N THR A 35 3.95 -28.69 -0.72
CA THR A 35 4.78 -29.63 -1.48
C THR A 35 5.41 -29.02 -2.73
N VAL A 36 5.15 -27.75 -3.01
CA VAL A 36 5.74 -27.08 -4.17
C VAL A 36 7.23 -26.83 -3.90
N ASP A 37 8.06 -27.25 -4.85
CA ASP A 37 9.48 -26.92 -4.86
C ASP A 37 9.87 -26.20 -6.17
N LEU A 38 10.46 -25.03 -6.00
CA LEU A 38 11.02 -24.18 -7.06
C LEU A 38 12.56 -24.20 -7.07
N THR A 39 13.20 -25.07 -6.28
CA THR A 39 14.66 -25.25 -6.29
C THR A 39 15.16 -25.53 -7.71
N GLY A 40 16.30 -24.95 -8.07
CA GLY A 40 16.89 -24.98 -9.41
C GLY A 40 16.31 -23.96 -10.38
N ARG A 41 15.10 -23.41 -10.15
CA ARG A 41 14.52 -22.39 -11.03
C ARG A 41 15.17 -21.03 -10.81
N THR A 42 15.44 -20.32 -11.89
CA THR A 42 15.92 -18.94 -11.85
C THR A 42 14.80 -17.97 -11.49
N VAL A 43 15.05 -17.05 -10.55
CA VAL A 43 14.16 -15.91 -10.31
C VAL A 43 14.41 -14.87 -11.41
N LEU A 44 13.39 -14.57 -12.22
CA LEU A 44 13.49 -13.60 -13.30
C LEU A 44 13.42 -12.16 -12.78
N GLY A 45 12.71 -11.95 -11.69
CA GLY A 45 12.63 -10.67 -11.00
C GLY A 45 11.37 -10.54 -10.15
N THR A 46 11.35 -9.52 -9.30
CA THR A 46 10.16 -9.12 -8.53
C THR A 46 9.70 -7.74 -8.96
N LEU A 47 8.43 -7.60 -9.32
CA LEU A 47 7.82 -6.35 -9.73
C LEU A 47 6.63 -6.00 -8.82
N PRO A 48 6.45 -4.71 -8.47
CA PRO A 48 5.24 -4.25 -7.83
C PRO A 48 4.15 -3.99 -8.88
N ARG A 49 2.88 -4.18 -8.49
CA ARG A 49 1.70 -3.76 -9.23
C ARG A 49 0.67 -3.21 -8.24
N GLY A 50 0.55 -1.89 -8.13
CA GLY A 50 -0.20 -1.24 -7.05
C GLY A 50 0.33 -1.66 -5.67
N LYS A 51 -0.44 -2.50 -4.96
CA LYS A 51 -0.04 -3.06 -3.65
C LYS A 51 0.28 -4.56 -3.68
N HIS A 52 0.45 -5.11 -4.87
CA HIS A 52 0.77 -6.51 -5.12
C HIS A 52 2.26 -6.65 -5.46
N LEU A 53 2.85 -7.79 -5.10
CA LEU A 53 4.20 -8.20 -5.48
C LEU A 53 4.09 -9.43 -6.39
N LEU A 54 4.77 -9.37 -7.53
CA LEU A 54 4.86 -10.45 -8.51
C LEU A 54 6.31 -10.87 -8.65
N THR A 55 6.68 -11.99 -8.02
CA THR A 55 8.01 -12.62 -8.19
C THR A 55 7.91 -13.70 -9.27
N ARG A 56 8.54 -13.47 -10.41
CA ARG A 56 8.50 -14.38 -11.58
C ARG A 56 9.68 -15.33 -11.55
N PHE A 57 9.44 -16.57 -11.95
CA PHE A 57 10.44 -17.64 -12.04
C PHE A 57 10.47 -18.23 -13.45
N GLU A 58 11.61 -18.80 -13.81
CA GLU A 58 11.77 -19.62 -14.99
C GLU A 58 10.72 -20.72 -15.08
N GLY A 59 10.29 -21.03 -16.32
CA GLY A 59 9.22 -21.98 -16.60
C GLY A 59 7.81 -21.40 -16.47
N GLY A 60 7.68 -20.07 -16.43
CA GLY A 60 6.39 -19.37 -16.54
C GLY A 60 5.54 -19.47 -15.27
N LEU A 61 6.17 -19.32 -14.10
CA LEU A 61 5.50 -19.30 -12.80
C LEU A 61 5.68 -17.94 -12.13
N THR A 62 4.64 -17.48 -11.45
CA THR A 62 4.66 -16.24 -10.67
C THR A 62 4.15 -16.51 -9.26
N LEU A 63 4.95 -16.11 -8.26
CA LEU A 63 4.51 -15.98 -6.88
C LEU A 63 3.92 -14.58 -6.69
N HIS A 64 2.60 -14.52 -6.55
CA HIS A 64 1.84 -13.35 -6.18
C HIS A 64 1.74 -13.26 -4.65
N THR A 65 2.13 -12.12 -4.08
CA THR A 65 1.88 -11.83 -2.65
C THR A 65 1.30 -10.44 -2.46
N HIS A 66 0.46 -10.28 -1.43
CA HIS A 66 -0.04 -8.96 -1.01
C HIS A 66 0.15 -8.82 0.50
N LEU A 67 0.87 -7.77 0.91
CA LEU A 67 1.34 -7.59 2.30
C LEU A 67 0.21 -7.26 3.29
N ARG A 68 -0.91 -6.76 2.79
CA ARG A 68 -2.06 -6.30 3.60
C ARG A 68 -1.55 -5.35 4.69
N MET A 69 -1.86 -5.59 5.96
CA MET A 69 -1.55 -4.67 7.06
C MET A 69 -0.21 -4.95 7.73
N GLU A 70 0.17 -6.23 7.85
CA GLU A 70 1.27 -6.70 8.71
C GLU A 70 2.28 -7.60 8.01
N GLY A 71 1.97 -8.00 6.77
CA GLY A 71 2.84 -8.81 5.95
C GLY A 71 4.13 -8.07 5.62
N ALA A 72 5.22 -8.81 5.52
CA ALA A 72 6.51 -8.25 5.16
C ALA A 72 7.40 -9.29 4.50
N TRP A 73 8.21 -8.84 3.55
CA TRP A 73 9.39 -9.56 3.08
C TRP A 73 10.64 -8.98 3.73
N LYS A 74 11.51 -9.86 4.23
CA LYS A 74 12.84 -9.50 4.73
C LYS A 74 13.88 -10.31 3.99
N VAL A 75 15.01 -9.68 3.67
CA VAL A 75 16.15 -10.33 3.03
C VAL A 75 17.29 -10.42 4.03
N TYR A 76 17.94 -11.56 4.07
CA TYR A 76 19.06 -11.89 4.95
C TYR A 76 20.23 -12.44 4.14
N GLY A 77 21.44 -12.38 4.71
CA GLY A 77 22.57 -13.15 4.19
C GLY A 77 22.39 -14.66 4.40
N THR A 78 23.08 -15.47 3.60
CA THR A 78 23.14 -16.92 3.81
C THR A 78 23.68 -17.25 5.21
N GLY A 79 22.96 -18.10 5.95
CA GLY A 79 23.31 -18.47 7.35
C GLY A 79 22.94 -17.41 8.41
N GLU A 80 22.47 -16.23 8.02
CA GLU A 80 22.07 -15.20 8.98
C GLU A 80 20.78 -15.60 9.72
N ARG A 81 20.77 -15.41 11.04
CA ARG A 81 19.58 -15.63 11.87
C ARG A 81 18.46 -14.67 11.49
N TRP A 82 17.29 -15.21 11.16
CA TRP A 82 16.13 -14.40 10.77
C TRP A 82 15.48 -13.66 11.95
N ARG A 83 15.09 -12.39 11.74
CA ARG A 83 14.56 -11.48 12.77
C ARG A 83 13.25 -10.79 12.34
N GLY A 84 12.41 -11.48 11.56
CA GLY A 84 11.13 -10.95 11.07
C GLY A 84 9.91 -11.22 11.95
N GLY A 85 10.11 -12.04 12.99
CA GLY A 85 9.08 -12.50 13.91
C GLY A 85 9.23 -13.99 14.20
N PRO A 86 8.30 -14.57 14.97
CA PRO A 86 8.26 -15.99 15.27
C PRO A 86 8.22 -16.87 14.03
N ALA A 87 8.83 -18.06 14.11
CA ALA A 87 8.93 -18.99 12.97
C ALA A 87 7.57 -19.44 12.41
N HIS A 88 6.54 -19.57 13.26
CA HIS A 88 5.18 -19.95 12.84
C HIS A 88 4.47 -18.88 11.99
N GLN A 89 5.00 -17.64 11.98
CA GLN A 89 4.50 -16.55 11.15
C GLN A 89 5.14 -16.51 9.75
N ILE A 90 6.15 -17.33 9.50
CA ILE A 90 6.76 -17.47 8.17
C ILE A 90 5.76 -18.17 7.25
N ARG A 91 5.60 -17.62 6.05
CA ARG A 91 4.69 -18.13 5.00
C ARG A 91 5.44 -18.51 3.72
N ALA A 92 6.59 -17.92 3.46
CA ALA A 92 7.46 -18.27 2.34
C ALA A 92 8.93 -18.10 2.71
N VAL A 93 9.79 -18.95 2.18
CA VAL A 93 11.25 -18.77 2.16
C VAL A 93 11.73 -19.04 0.74
N LEU A 94 12.52 -18.12 0.20
CA LEU A 94 13.21 -18.25 -1.08
C LEU A 94 14.70 -17.99 -0.85
N SER A 95 15.54 -19.00 -1.04
CA SER A 95 16.99 -18.87 -0.89
C SER A 95 17.67 -18.98 -2.24
N ALA A 96 18.62 -18.08 -2.49
CA ALA A 96 19.63 -18.18 -3.53
C ALA A 96 21.00 -18.42 -2.87
N ALA A 97 22.08 -18.42 -3.66
CA ALA A 97 23.43 -18.71 -3.16
C ALA A 97 23.88 -17.80 -1.99
N ASP A 98 23.61 -16.49 -2.08
CA ASP A 98 24.13 -15.45 -1.18
C ASP A 98 23.06 -14.77 -0.31
N ARG A 99 21.78 -14.92 -0.67
CA ARG A 99 20.64 -14.23 -0.04
C ARG A 99 19.48 -15.17 0.23
N THR A 100 18.77 -14.92 1.32
CA THR A 100 17.50 -15.56 1.62
C THR A 100 16.42 -14.52 1.87
N ALA A 101 15.34 -14.57 1.08
CA ALA A 101 14.13 -13.80 1.31
C ALA A 101 13.14 -14.62 2.13
N VAL A 102 12.60 -14.02 3.20
CA VAL A 102 11.62 -14.64 4.10
C VAL A 102 10.38 -13.77 4.16
N GLY A 103 9.24 -14.36 3.80
CA GLY A 103 7.92 -13.76 3.84
C GLY A 103 7.21 -14.09 5.15
N TYR A 104 6.85 -13.05 5.91
CA TYR A 104 6.14 -13.15 7.19
C TYR A 104 4.72 -12.64 7.07
N ARG A 105 3.77 -13.32 7.73
CA ARG A 105 2.36 -12.93 7.84
C ARG A 105 1.76 -12.55 6.48
N LEU A 106 2.13 -13.28 5.43
CA LEU A 106 1.59 -13.07 4.08
C LEU A 106 0.20 -13.71 4.01
N GLN A 107 -0.86 -12.90 4.16
CA GLN A 107 -2.24 -13.40 4.09
C GLN A 107 -2.63 -13.79 2.66
N VAL A 108 -2.04 -13.12 1.66
CA VAL A 108 -2.18 -13.48 0.26
C VAL A 108 -0.83 -13.97 -0.23
N LEU A 109 -0.81 -15.23 -0.64
CA LEU A 109 0.33 -15.92 -1.23
C LEU A 109 -0.25 -16.93 -2.21
N GLU A 110 -0.02 -16.71 -3.49
CA GLU A 110 -0.58 -17.49 -4.59
C GLU A 110 0.52 -17.81 -5.60
N LEU A 111 0.60 -19.05 -6.04
CA LEU A 111 1.46 -19.46 -7.14
C LEU A 111 0.59 -19.74 -8.34
N LEU A 112 0.88 -19.08 -9.45
CA LEU A 112 0.09 -19.14 -10.68
C LEU A 112 1.01 -19.17 -11.91
N ARG A 113 0.45 -19.50 -13.07
CA ARG A 113 1.16 -19.31 -14.34
C ARG A 113 1.36 -17.81 -14.58
N THR A 114 2.52 -17.43 -15.12
CA THR A 114 2.79 -16.01 -15.45
C THR A 114 1.77 -15.45 -16.45
N SER A 115 1.28 -16.29 -17.37
CA SER A 115 0.20 -15.93 -18.31
C SER A 115 -1.15 -15.65 -17.64
N GLU A 116 -1.30 -15.96 -16.35
CA GLU A 116 -2.53 -15.79 -15.58
C GLU A 116 -2.47 -14.62 -14.58
N GLU A 117 -1.42 -13.79 -14.61
CA GLU A 117 -1.28 -12.64 -13.71
C GLU A 117 -2.47 -11.68 -13.75
N GLU A 118 -3.11 -11.53 -14.90
CA GLU A 118 -4.31 -10.72 -15.07
C GLU A 118 -5.47 -11.15 -14.14
N ARG A 119 -5.52 -12.42 -13.72
CA ARG A 119 -6.54 -12.90 -12.76
C ARG A 119 -6.40 -12.23 -11.39
N VAL A 120 -5.19 -11.83 -11.00
CA VAL A 120 -4.90 -11.29 -9.67
C VAL A 120 -4.66 -9.79 -9.68
N VAL A 121 -4.27 -9.20 -10.82
CA VAL A 121 -3.94 -7.77 -10.93
C VAL A 121 -4.63 -7.03 -12.09
N GLY A 122 -5.31 -7.73 -13.01
CA GLY A 122 -5.90 -7.12 -14.22
C GLY A 122 -7.11 -6.23 -13.95
N HIS A 123 -7.71 -6.35 -12.76
CA HIS A 123 -8.78 -5.46 -12.33
C HIS A 123 -8.28 -4.09 -11.84
N LEU A 124 -6.96 -3.91 -11.67
CA LEU A 124 -6.40 -2.67 -11.14
C LEU A 124 -6.43 -1.56 -12.19
N GLY A 125 -6.70 -0.34 -11.74
CA GLY A 125 -6.54 0.85 -12.57
C GLY A 125 -5.07 1.19 -12.83
N PRO A 126 -4.80 2.33 -13.48
CA PRO A 126 -3.44 2.82 -13.73
C PRO A 126 -2.61 2.81 -12.43
N ASP A 127 -1.41 2.23 -12.49
CA ASP A 127 -0.53 2.13 -11.34
C ASP A 127 0.31 3.39 -11.19
N LEU A 128 0.20 4.04 -10.03
CA LEU A 128 0.90 5.29 -9.73
C LEU A 128 2.42 5.19 -9.83
N LEU A 129 3.00 3.99 -9.67
CA LEU A 129 4.44 3.75 -9.81
C LEU A 129 4.76 2.78 -10.95
N GLY A 130 3.77 2.46 -11.78
CA GLY A 130 3.86 1.50 -12.86
C GLY A 130 4.01 2.15 -14.24
N PRO A 131 4.41 1.36 -15.24
CA PRO A 131 4.60 1.86 -16.61
C PRO A 131 3.30 2.23 -17.33
N ASP A 132 2.15 1.79 -16.82
CA ASP A 132 0.81 2.10 -17.35
C ASP A 132 0.15 3.28 -16.62
N TRP A 133 0.93 4.10 -15.90
CA TRP A 133 0.41 5.29 -15.24
C TRP A 133 -0.24 6.24 -16.26
N ASP A 134 -1.53 6.49 -16.07
CA ASP A 134 -2.34 7.36 -16.90
C ASP A 134 -3.21 8.26 -16.00
N PRO A 135 -2.88 9.56 -15.87
CA PRO A 135 -3.60 10.47 -14.99
C PRO A 135 -5.02 10.76 -15.48
N GLU A 136 -5.27 10.75 -16.80
CA GLU A 136 -6.58 11.01 -17.38
C GLU A 136 -7.52 9.84 -17.13
N ARG A 137 -7.04 8.61 -17.36
CA ARG A 137 -7.78 7.39 -17.02
C ARG A 137 -8.06 7.31 -15.53
N ALA A 138 -7.08 7.63 -14.67
CA ALA A 138 -7.28 7.61 -13.22
C ALA A 138 -8.37 8.60 -12.78
N LEU A 139 -8.37 9.82 -13.34
CA LEU A 139 -9.41 10.80 -13.06
C LEU A 139 -10.79 10.34 -13.57
N ALA A 140 -10.85 9.82 -14.80
CA ALA A 140 -12.09 9.31 -15.38
C ALA A 140 -12.69 8.18 -14.53
N ASN A 141 -11.86 7.26 -14.03
CA ASN A 141 -12.31 6.18 -13.16
C ASN A 141 -12.85 6.72 -11.83
N ILE A 142 -12.18 7.71 -11.21
CA ILE A 142 -12.65 8.35 -9.97
C ILE A 142 -14.02 9.01 -10.19
N LEU A 143 -14.21 9.69 -11.31
CA LEU A 143 -15.43 10.44 -11.63
C LEU A 143 -16.56 9.57 -12.19
N ALA A 144 -16.31 8.29 -12.50
CA ALA A 144 -17.32 7.37 -12.99
C ALA A 144 -18.44 7.09 -11.97
N ASP A 145 -18.15 7.26 -10.67
CA ASP A 145 -19.11 7.21 -9.57
C ASP A 145 -19.06 8.54 -8.79
N PRO A 146 -19.67 9.62 -9.32
CA PRO A 146 -19.49 10.97 -8.78
C PRO A 146 -20.11 11.15 -7.39
N ALA A 147 -21.05 10.29 -6.99
CA ALA A 147 -21.69 10.32 -5.68
C ALA A 147 -20.79 9.71 -4.59
N ARG A 148 -19.83 8.84 -4.96
CA ARG A 148 -18.95 8.19 -4.00
C ARG A 148 -18.09 9.19 -3.22
N PRO A 149 -17.96 9.05 -1.89
CA PRO A 149 -17.01 9.84 -1.12
C PRO A 149 -15.58 9.74 -1.68
N LEU A 150 -14.91 10.89 -1.81
CA LEU A 150 -13.57 10.98 -2.41
C LEU A 150 -12.56 10.04 -1.74
N GLY A 151 -12.62 9.93 -0.41
CA GLY A 151 -11.76 9.02 0.34
C GLY A 151 -11.96 7.55 -0.03
N GLU A 152 -13.18 7.13 -0.32
CA GLU A 152 -13.49 5.76 -0.77
C GLU A 152 -13.08 5.56 -2.24
N ALA A 153 -13.32 6.56 -3.09
CA ALA A 153 -12.88 6.54 -4.49
C ALA A 153 -11.35 6.43 -4.60
N LEU A 154 -10.59 7.09 -3.72
CA LEU A 154 -9.13 6.99 -3.64
C LEU A 154 -8.62 5.62 -3.14
N LEU A 155 -9.43 4.89 -2.37
CA LEU A 155 -9.07 3.55 -1.89
C LEU A 155 -9.47 2.43 -2.85
N ASP A 156 -10.34 2.70 -3.82
CA ASP A 156 -10.69 1.75 -4.86
C ASP A 156 -9.52 1.59 -5.83
N GLN A 157 -8.85 0.44 -5.76
CA GLN A 157 -7.66 0.19 -6.57
C GLN A 157 -7.98 0.04 -8.07
N ARG A 158 -9.27 -0.04 -8.47
CA ARG A 158 -9.72 0.04 -9.87
C ARG A 158 -9.63 1.46 -10.42
N ASN A 159 -9.67 2.47 -9.55
CA ASN A 159 -9.58 3.86 -9.97
C ASN A 159 -8.14 4.25 -10.27
N LEU A 160 -7.26 3.99 -9.32
CA LEU A 160 -5.82 4.19 -9.39
C LEU A 160 -5.15 3.26 -8.35
N ALA A 161 -4.11 2.55 -8.76
CA ALA A 161 -3.51 1.54 -7.90
C ALA A 161 -2.38 2.13 -7.04
N GLY A 162 -2.31 1.71 -5.77
CA GLY A 162 -1.21 2.07 -4.86
C GLY A 162 -1.62 2.92 -3.65
N ILE A 163 -2.71 3.70 -3.73
CA ILE A 163 -3.17 4.56 -2.61
C ILE A 163 -3.80 3.73 -1.50
N GLY A 164 -3.29 3.83 -0.28
CA GLY A 164 -3.93 3.33 0.94
C GLY A 164 -4.39 4.47 1.86
N ASN A 165 -4.61 4.14 3.14
CA ASN A 165 -5.30 5.03 4.06
C ASN A 165 -4.48 6.25 4.48
N ILE A 166 -3.15 6.12 4.48
CA ILE A 166 -2.21 7.22 4.72
C ILE A 166 -2.34 8.22 3.58
N TYR A 167 -2.04 7.80 2.34
CA TYR A 167 -2.06 8.72 1.21
C TYR A 167 -3.44 9.28 0.95
N LYS A 168 -4.52 8.51 1.15
CA LYS A 168 -5.90 9.03 1.08
C LYS A 168 -6.09 10.26 1.97
N SER A 169 -5.74 10.15 3.26
CA SER A 169 -5.96 11.24 4.22
C SER A 169 -5.09 12.45 3.88
N GLU A 170 -3.83 12.21 3.51
CA GLU A 170 -2.87 13.25 3.15
C GLU A 170 -3.23 13.95 1.84
N LEU A 171 -3.71 13.22 0.83
CA LEU A 171 -4.19 13.76 -0.44
C LEU A 171 -5.37 14.69 -0.24
N CYS A 172 -6.40 14.26 0.50
CA CYS A 172 -7.55 15.11 0.80
C CYS A 172 -7.13 16.39 1.54
N PHE A 173 -6.17 16.31 2.46
CA PHE A 173 -5.63 17.48 3.14
C PHE A 173 -4.90 18.43 2.19
N LEU A 174 -4.06 17.89 1.30
CA LEU A 174 -3.32 18.69 0.31
C LEU A 174 -4.25 19.35 -0.71
N LEU A 175 -5.36 18.70 -1.07
CA LEU A 175 -6.43 19.24 -1.91
C LEU A 175 -7.39 20.18 -1.14
N GLY A 176 -7.26 20.30 0.18
CA GLY A 176 -8.11 21.16 1.00
C GLY A 176 -9.59 20.75 1.00
N VAL A 177 -9.88 19.46 0.87
CA VAL A 177 -11.24 18.92 0.87
C VAL A 177 -11.38 17.79 1.87
N THR A 178 -12.57 17.60 2.43
CA THR A 178 -12.81 16.48 3.35
C THR A 178 -12.82 15.15 2.59
N PRO A 179 -12.41 14.03 3.21
CA PRO A 179 -12.52 12.71 2.60
C PRO A 179 -13.97 12.29 2.26
N TRP A 180 -14.97 12.92 2.88
CA TRP A 180 -16.40 12.62 2.64
C TRP A 180 -17.02 13.45 1.53
N LEU A 181 -16.29 14.41 0.95
CA LEU A 181 -16.77 15.14 -0.22
C LEU A 181 -17.08 14.16 -1.36
N PRO A 182 -18.27 14.19 -1.98
CA PRO A 182 -18.55 13.40 -3.17
C PRO A 182 -17.53 13.68 -4.28
N ALA A 183 -17.04 12.65 -4.98
CA ALA A 183 -15.98 12.79 -5.98
C ALA A 183 -16.35 13.80 -7.08
N GLY A 184 -17.61 13.81 -7.53
CA GLY A 184 -18.11 14.76 -8.53
C GLY A 184 -18.31 16.19 -8.01
N ALA A 185 -18.27 16.41 -6.69
CA ALA A 185 -18.33 17.74 -6.07
C ALA A 185 -16.94 18.35 -5.83
N LEU A 186 -15.86 17.63 -6.19
CA LEU A 186 -14.51 18.16 -6.14
C LEU A 186 -14.36 19.31 -7.15
N PRO A 187 -13.94 20.53 -6.74
CA PRO A 187 -13.73 21.63 -7.68
C PRO A 187 -12.83 21.21 -8.85
N VAL A 188 -13.20 21.62 -10.06
CA VAL A 188 -12.58 21.15 -11.32
C VAL A 188 -11.06 21.32 -11.31
N ASP A 189 -10.57 22.46 -10.80
CA ASP A 189 -9.14 22.76 -10.69
C ASP A 189 -8.39 21.82 -9.75
N ARG A 190 -9.07 21.32 -8.70
CA ARG A 190 -8.53 20.35 -7.75
C ARG A 190 -8.63 18.92 -8.28
N ALA A 191 -9.72 18.60 -8.98
CA ALA A 191 -9.92 17.32 -9.62
C ALA A 191 -8.83 17.04 -10.67
N GLN A 192 -8.53 18.01 -11.53
CA GLN A 192 -7.47 17.91 -12.52
C GLN A 192 -6.07 17.73 -11.89
N LYS A 193 -5.82 18.29 -10.70
CA LYS A 193 -4.54 18.17 -9.99
C LYS A 193 -4.39 16.85 -9.22
N LEU A 194 -5.50 16.19 -8.87
CA LEU A 194 -5.50 15.04 -7.97
C LEU A 194 -4.61 13.88 -8.46
N PRO A 195 -4.73 13.38 -9.71
CA PRO A 195 -3.91 12.25 -10.16
C PRO A 195 -2.42 12.56 -10.13
N ALA A 196 -2.02 13.73 -10.65
CA ALA A 196 -0.62 14.16 -10.66
C ALA A 196 -0.07 14.38 -9.23
N LEU A 197 -0.90 14.85 -8.30
CA LEU A 197 -0.52 14.97 -6.89
C LEU A 197 -0.33 13.60 -6.24
N ALA A 198 -1.23 12.64 -6.49
CA ALA A 198 -1.12 11.27 -6.00
C ALA A 198 0.17 10.60 -6.49
N HIS A 199 0.46 10.73 -7.78
CA HIS A 199 1.69 10.18 -8.38
C HIS A 199 2.93 10.80 -7.72
N ARG A 200 3.02 12.13 -7.68
CA ARG A 200 4.18 12.83 -7.06
C ARG A 200 4.39 12.44 -5.59
N LEU A 201 3.32 12.28 -4.82
CA LEU A 201 3.42 11.89 -3.41
C LEU A 201 3.95 10.46 -3.23
N LEU A 202 3.48 9.50 -4.03
CA LEU A 202 4.00 8.13 -3.97
C LEU A 202 5.45 8.10 -4.44
N GLU A 203 5.74 8.76 -5.56
CA GLU A 203 7.08 8.80 -6.18
C GLU A 203 8.11 9.38 -5.21
N ALA A 204 7.80 10.51 -4.55
CA ALA A 204 8.69 11.13 -3.58
C ALA A 204 8.97 10.27 -2.33
N ASN A 205 8.15 9.24 -2.09
CA ASN A 205 8.21 8.38 -0.92
C ASN A 205 8.65 6.94 -1.20
N ARG A 206 8.72 6.52 -2.48
CA ARG A 206 9.08 5.15 -2.84
C ARG A 206 10.49 4.77 -2.37
N ASP A 207 11.39 5.73 -2.22
CA ASP A 207 12.77 5.50 -1.77
C ASP A 207 13.00 5.85 -0.29
N ARG A 208 11.94 6.20 0.45
CA ARG A 208 12.04 6.65 1.84
C ARG A 208 11.59 5.58 2.83
N PRO A 209 12.36 5.30 3.89
CA PRO A 209 11.94 4.37 4.95
C PRO A 209 10.78 4.94 5.78
N VAL A 210 10.70 6.27 5.89
CA VAL A 210 9.64 7.01 6.57
C VAL A 210 8.95 7.91 5.57
N ARG A 211 7.64 7.75 5.43
CA ARG A 211 6.83 8.57 4.51
C ARG A 211 6.82 10.01 4.98
N GLN A 212 7.03 10.95 4.06
CA GLN A 212 6.94 12.38 4.29
C GLN A 212 6.04 13.03 3.25
N THR A 213 5.01 13.72 3.71
CA THR A 213 4.04 14.45 2.87
C THR A 213 4.06 15.96 3.11
N THR A 214 4.74 16.41 4.19
CA THR A 214 4.77 17.81 4.60
C THR A 214 5.88 18.64 3.97
N GLY A 215 7.01 18.01 3.64
CA GLY A 215 8.27 18.71 3.34
C GLY A 215 8.93 19.38 4.56
N LEU A 216 8.37 19.24 5.77
CA LEU A 216 8.84 19.90 6.99
C LEU A 216 9.81 19.03 7.78
N HIS A 217 10.78 19.66 8.43
CA HIS A 217 11.68 18.99 9.38
C HIS A 217 10.89 18.51 10.63
N ARG A 218 11.14 17.28 11.08
CA ARG A 218 10.48 16.62 12.26
C ARG A 218 8.97 16.34 12.15
N HIS A 219 8.34 16.62 11.02
CA HIS A 219 6.92 16.33 10.81
C HIS A 219 6.72 15.52 9.54
N ASP A 220 6.48 14.23 9.68
CA ASP A 220 6.34 13.34 8.52
C ASP A 220 5.03 13.59 7.75
N LEU A 221 3.90 13.67 8.47
CA LEU A 221 2.54 13.70 7.90
C LEU A 221 1.74 14.93 8.36
N PHE A 222 0.77 15.38 7.57
CA PHE A 222 -0.08 16.51 7.91
C PHE A 222 -1.24 16.15 8.83
N VAL A 223 -1.93 15.04 8.59
CA VAL A 223 -3.16 14.67 9.32
C VAL A 223 -3.20 13.22 9.78
N TYR A 224 -2.66 12.28 9.00
CA TYR A 224 -2.80 10.86 9.31
C TYR A 224 -2.16 10.50 10.65
N GLY A 225 -2.94 9.86 11.54
CA GLY A 225 -2.47 9.46 12.87
C GLY A 225 -2.14 10.64 13.79
N ARG A 226 -2.53 11.87 13.42
CA ARG A 226 -2.23 13.08 14.19
C ARG A 226 -3.38 13.55 15.06
N ALA A 227 -4.60 13.03 14.94
CA ALA A 227 -5.67 13.41 15.87
C ALA A 227 -5.30 13.06 17.33
N PRO A 228 -5.57 13.93 18.33
CA PRO A 228 -6.17 15.27 18.25
C PRO A 228 -5.15 16.43 18.18
N ARG A 229 -3.91 16.19 17.75
CA ARG A 229 -2.84 17.21 17.70
C ARG A 229 -3.20 18.40 16.79
N PRO A 230 -2.64 19.59 17.05
CA PRO A 230 -2.83 20.78 16.22
C PRO A 230 -2.49 20.53 14.74
N CYS A 231 -3.32 21.02 13.83
CA CYS A 231 -3.00 21.07 12.41
C CYS A 231 -1.70 21.86 12.17
N LEU A 232 -0.82 21.37 11.30
CA LEU A 232 0.44 22.06 10.97
C LEU A 232 0.26 23.34 10.14
N ARG A 233 -0.96 23.62 9.64
CA ARG A 233 -1.28 24.84 8.89
C ARG A 233 -2.03 25.88 9.73
N CYS A 234 -3.06 25.46 10.46
CA CYS A 234 -3.99 26.39 11.14
C CYS A 234 -4.13 26.16 12.65
N HIS A 235 -3.37 25.23 13.23
CA HIS A 235 -3.41 24.84 14.65
C HIS A 235 -4.72 24.24 15.18
N THR A 236 -5.83 24.27 14.42
CA THR A 236 -7.07 23.56 14.80
C THR A 236 -6.80 22.07 15.01
N PRO A 237 -7.32 21.44 16.09
CA PRO A 237 -7.17 20.01 16.33
C PRO A 237 -7.59 19.15 15.12
N VAL A 238 -6.71 18.25 14.69
CA VAL A 238 -7.03 17.24 13.67
C VAL A 238 -8.09 16.29 14.23
N ARG A 239 -9.12 16.00 13.44
CA ARG A 239 -10.21 15.08 13.78
C ARG A 239 -9.96 13.70 13.17
N ALA A 240 -10.58 12.70 13.77
CA ALA A 240 -10.60 11.34 13.27
C ALA A 240 -11.99 10.72 13.41
N ALA A 241 -12.39 9.94 12.42
CA ALA A 241 -13.63 9.17 12.35
C ALA A 241 -13.44 8.02 11.36
N ASP A 242 -14.23 6.97 11.47
CA ASP A 242 -14.24 5.90 10.47
C ASP A 242 -14.96 6.34 9.20
N GLN A 243 -14.49 5.85 8.05
CA GLN A 243 -15.09 6.10 6.74
C GLN A 243 -15.40 4.78 6.03
N GLY A 244 -16.62 4.62 5.54
CA GLY A 244 -17.11 3.44 4.84
C GLY A 244 -18.40 2.89 5.47
N ASP A 245 -18.78 1.69 5.04
CA ASP A 245 -20.01 0.98 5.44
C ASP A 245 -19.95 0.30 6.84
N GLY A 246 -18.90 0.57 7.62
CA GLY A 246 -18.68 -0.06 8.93
C GLY A 246 -18.19 -1.52 8.86
N SER A 247 -18.03 -2.11 7.67
CA SER A 247 -17.52 -3.48 7.52
C SER A 247 -16.03 -3.63 7.89
N ARG A 248 -15.29 -2.52 7.94
CA ARG A 248 -13.88 -2.45 8.35
C ARG A 248 -13.59 -1.13 9.05
N GLU A 249 -12.79 -1.16 10.10
CA GLU A 249 -12.19 0.05 10.67
C GLU A 249 -11.32 0.75 9.62
N ARG A 250 -11.64 2.02 9.34
CA ARG A 250 -10.93 2.84 8.36
C ARG A 250 -10.76 4.23 8.97
N PRO A 251 -9.86 4.35 9.97
CA PRO A 251 -9.66 5.60 10.67
C PRO A 251 -9.19 6.66 9.68
N THR A 252 -9.97 7.71 9.54
CA THR A 252 -9.80 8.76 8.54
C THR A 252 -9.54 10.06 9.26
N TYR A 253 -8.47 10.75 8.86
CA TYR A 253 -7.98 11.94 9.55
C TYR A 253 -8.15 13.18 8.68
N TRP A 254 -8.62 14.28 9.27
CA TRP A 254 -8.77 15.55 8.56
C TRP A 254 -8.68 16.75 9.51
N CYS A 255 -8.32 17.91 8.97
CA CYS A 255 -8.43 19.18 9.66
C CYS A 255 -9.78 19.85 9.32
N PRO A 256 -10.66 20.12 10.30
CA PRO A 256 -11.98 20.70 10.02
C PRO A 256 -11.94 22.16 9.55
N THR A 257 -10.79 22.85 9.68
CA THR A 257 -10.62 24.23 9.22
C THR A 257 -9.97 24.29 7.82
N CYS A 258 -8.96 23.46 7.56
CA CYS A 258 -8.24 23.47 6.29
C CYS A 258 -8.95 22.70 5.16
N GLN A 259 -9.95 21.88 5.48
CA GLN A 259 -10.61 21.00 4.51
C GLN A 259 -12.11 21.32 4.44
N THR A 260 -12.58 21.66 3.24
CA THR A 260 -13.97 22.00 2.96
C THR A 260 -14.78 20.77 2.52
N GLY A 261 -16.04 20.68 2.92
CA GLY A 261 -16.95 19.60 2.53
C GLY A 261 -17.67 18.97 3.72
N PRO A 262 -18.57 18.00 3.47
CA PRO A 262 -19.24 17.27 4.53
C PRO A 262 -18.21 16.50 5.36
N ALA A 263 -18.45 16.36 6.65
CA ALA A 263 -17.64 15.52 7.53
C ALA A 263 -18.48 15.07 8.73
N PRO A 264 -18.11 13.97 9.41
CA PRO A 264 -18.79 13.53 10.62
C PRO A 264 -18.85 14.65 11.67
N ALA A 265 -20.00 14.74 12.35
CA ALA A 265 -20.20 15.69 13.43
C ALA A 265 -19.23 15.40 14.61
N PRO A 266 -18.87 16.42 15.42
CA PRO A 266 -18.13 16.20 16.65
C PRO A 266 -18.90 15.22 17.55
N GLY A 267 -18.27 14.12 17.99
CA GLY A 267 -18.87 13.16 18.93
C GLY A 267 -19.27 11.80 18.34
N SER A 268 -19.09 11.56 17.04
CA SER A 268 -19.20 10.19 16.50
C SER A 268 -18.24 9.25 17.24
N PRO A 269 -18.68 8.06 17.69
CA PRO A 269 -17.88 7.19 18.54
C PRO A 269 -16.55 6.85 17.85
N GLN A 270 -15.46 7.28 18.47
CA GLN A 270 -14.14 6.79 18.15
C GLN A 270 -14.04 5.39 18.76
N HIS A 271 -13.92 4.34 17.96
CA HIS A 271 -13.40 3.08 18.49
C HIS A 271 -11.96 3.36 18.94
N ARG A 272 -11.81 3.61 20.24
CA ARG A 272 -10.51 3.82 20.87
C ARG A 272 -9.65 2.61 20.55
N ARG A 273 -8.61 2.80 19.74
CA ARG A 273 -7.53 1.82 19.65
C ARG A 273 -6.83 1.80 21.01
N ASP A 274 -7.14 0.77 21.79
CA ASP A 274 -6.37 0.39 22.95
C ASP A 274 -4.93 0.12 22.49
N ARG A 275 -4.07 1.13 22.63
CA ARG A 275 -2.62 0.94 22.53
C ARG A 275 -2.19 0.19 23.79
N ARG A 276 -2.38 -1.13 23.80
CA ARG A 276 -1.58 -1.98 24.70
C ARG A 276 -0.13 -1.85 24.27
N ARG A 277 0.61 -0.99 24.99
CA ARG A 277 2.05 -1.08 25.13
C ARG A 277 2.33 -2.45 25.72
N THR A 278 2.70 -3.42 24.90
CA THR A 278 3.47 -4.56 25.39
C THR A 278 4.89 -4.05 25.62
N ALA A 279 5.26 -4.03 26.90
CA ALA A 279 6.64 -3.93 27.37
C ALA A 279 7.51 -5.06 26.79
#